data_AF-A0A258CT24-F1
#
_entry.id   AF-A0A258CT24-F1
#
_cell.length_a   1.000
_cell.length_b   1.000
_cell.length_c   1.000
_cell.angle_alpha   90.00
_cell.angle_beta   90.00
_cell.angle_gamma   90.00
#
_symmetry.space_group_name_H-M   'P 1'
#
loop_
_entity.id
_entity.type
_entity.pdbx_description
1 polymer ?
#
loop_
_entity_poly.entity_id
_entity_poly.type
_entity_poly.pdbx_seq_one_letter_code
_entity_poly.pdbx_strand_id
1 'polypeptide(L)'
;MKIALSALTLCLALSAGAHAQTVDLGPAPDGPGSAVVEELLVVARAPGPAIWLVEKGGAKLYVVGAAAPLPHQMAWKSPRLERALDQADLLLVPPKASVGPAQIAGFVLKGGA
;
A
#
# COMPACT_ATOMS: atom_id res chain seq x y z
N MET A 1 22.55 42.35 -5.15
CA MET A 1 21.24 41.88 -5.67
C MET A 1 21.31 41.31 -7.10
N LYS A 2 22.41 40.61 -7.46
CA LYS A 2 22.60 39.96 -8.78
C LYS A 2 22.77 38.43 -8.67
N ILE A 3 23.01 37.93 -7.46
CA ILE A 3 23.27 36.51 -7.19
C ILE A 3 21.94 35.72 -7.09
N ALA A 4 20.87 36.38 -6.62
CA ALA A 4 19.53 35.77 -6.52
C ALA A 4 18.90 35.48 -7.90
N LEU A 5 19.27 36.24 -8.94
CA LEU A 5 18.70 36.07 -10.28
C LEU A 5 19.37 34.92 -11.06
N SER A 6 20.60 34.53 -10.70
CA SER A 6 21.34 33.45 -11.39
C SER A 6 21.01 32.05 -10.85
N ALA A 7 20.48 31.94 -9.62
CA ALA A 7 20.10 30.66 -9.03
C ALA A 7 18.76 30.16 -9.58
N LEU A 8 17.85 31.06 -9.95
CA LEU A 8 16.53 30.69 -10.49
C LEU A 8 16.63 30.14 -11.92
N THR A 9 17.62 30.58 -12.71
CA THR A 9 17.85 30.12 -14.08
C THR A 9 18.45 28.71 -14.15
N LEU A 10 19.14 28.26 -13.10
CA LEU A 10 19.74 26.92 -13.06
C LEU A 10 18.71 25.82 -12.73
N CYS A 11 17.63 26.16 -12.01
CA CYS A 11 16.58 25.20 -11.68
C CYS A 11 15.62 24.88 -12.85
N LEU A 12 15.48 25.76 -13.85
CA LEU A 12 14.64 25.47 -15.02
C LEU A 12 15.33 24.54 -16.04
N ALA A 13 16.66 24.43 -16.03
CA ALA A 13 17.39 23.59 -16.96
C ALA A 13 17.33 22.08 -16.63
N LEU A 14 16.87 21.71 -15.42
CA LEU A 14 16.76 20.32 -14.98
C LEU A 14 15.36 19.72 -15.24
N SER A 15 14.66 20.19 -16.27
CA SER A 15 13.41 19.58 -16.77
C SER A 15 13.67 18.64 -17.97
N ALA A 16 14.91 18.20 -18.14
CA ALA A 16 15.33 17.35 -19.25
C ALA A 16 14.74 15.93 -19.11
N GLY A 17 13.69 15.67 -19.89
CA GLY A 17 13.37 14.34 -20.41
C GLY A 17 12.38 13.52 -19.59
N ALA A 18 11.08 13.81 -19.73
CA ALA A 18 10.09 12.74 -19.66
C ALA A 18 10.28 11.85 -20.91
N HIS A 19 11.26 10.94 -20.84
CA HIS A 19 11.42 9.92 -21.86
C HIS A 19 10.24 8.96 -21.73
N ALA A 20 9.41 8.90 -22.76
CA ALA A 20 8.54 7.76 -22.96
C ALA A 20 9.44 6.53 -23.11
N GLN A 21 9.53 5.72 -22.05
CA GLN A 21 10.21 4.43 -22.12
C GLN A 21 9.33 3.52 -22.97
N THR A 22 9.57 3.50 -24.28
CA THR A 22 9.07 2.41 -25.13
C THR A 22 9.80 1.16 -24.67
N VAL A 23 9.10 0.33 -23.89
CA VAL A 23 9.56 -1.02 -23.58
C VAL A 23 9.61 -1.76 -24.90
N ASP A 24 10.81 -1.97 -25.43
CA ASP A 24 11.04 -2.87 -26.55
C ASP A 24 10.83 -4.29 -26.01
N LEU A 25 9.65 -4.85 -26.30
CA LEU A 25 9.25 -6.19 -25.85
C LEU A 25 9.97 -7.30 -26.62
N GLY A 26 10.86 -6.96 -27.55
CA GLY A 26 11.52 -7.92 -28.43
C GLY A 26 10.52 -8.63 -29.36
N PRO A 27 11.02 -9.49 -30.27
CA PRO A 27 10.15 -10.33 -31.07
C PRO A 27 9.33 -11.25 -30.15
N ALA A 28 8.03 -11.38 -30.45
CA ALA A 28 7.15 -12.29 -29.73
C ALA A 28 7.74 -13.72 -29.78
N PRO A 29 7.69 -14.50 -28.68
CA PRO A 29 8.26 -15.85 -28.69
C PRO A 29 7.51 -16.74 -29.70
N ASP A 30 8.18 -17.28 -30.72
CA ASP A 30 7.60 -18.26 -31.66
C ASP A 30 7.56 -19.68 -31.08
N GLY A 31 7.30 -19.79 -29.77
CA GLY A 31 7.21 -21.06 -29.05
C GLY A 31 5.78 -21.59 -28.98
N PRO A 32 5.58 -22.88 -28.64
CA PRO A 32 4.25 -23.49 -28.49
C PRO A 32 3.32 -22.85 -27.43
N GLY A 33 3.78 -21.80 -26.72
CA GLY A 33 2.98 -20.95 -25.85
C GLY A 33 2.44 -19.66 -26.51
N SER A 34 2.79 -19.39 -27.78
CA SER A 34 2.27 -18.28 -28.58
C SER A 34 0.99 -18.72 -29.30
N ALA A 35 -0.02 -19.04 -28.50
CA ALA A 35 -1.35 -19.26 -29.05
C ALA A 35 -1.89 -17.90 -29.49
N VAL A 36 -2.19 -17.75 -30.78
CA VAL A 36 -3.01 -16.66 -31.28
C VAL A 36 -4.42 -16.86 -30.72
N VAL A 37 -4.75 -16.17 -29.63
CA VAL A 37 -6.06 -16.23 -29.01
C VAL A 37 -6.97 -15.19 -29.67
N GLU A 38 -8.13 -15.62 -30.15
CA GLU A 38 -9.11 -14.75 -30.84
C GLU A 38 -9.68 -13.67 -29.89
N GLU A 39 -9.76 -13.96 -28.58
CA GLU A 39 -10.19 -13.01 -27.55
C GLU A 39 -9.45 -13.25 -26.22
N LEU A 40 -8.73 -12.22 -25.73
CA LEU A 40 -8.07 -12.24 -24.41
C LEU A 40 -8.75 -11.24 -23.48
N LEU A 41 -9.61 -11.74 -22.57
CA LEU A 41 -10.23 -10.92 -21.54
C LEU A 41 -9.29 -10.76 -20.33
N VAL A 42 -8.78 -9.54 -20.12
CA VAL A 42 -8.02 -9.19 -18.91
C VAL A 42 -8.98 -8.61 -17.87
N VAL A 43 -9.38 -9.42 -16.89
CA VAL A 43 -10.20 -8.94 -15.78
C VAL A 43 -9.28 -8.38 -14.69
N ALA A 44 -9.15 -7.06 -14.64
CA ALA A 44 -8.53 -6.39 -13.50
C ALA A 44 -9.46 -6.47 -12.29
N ARG A 45 -9.04 -7.17 -11.23
CA ARG A 45 -9.74 -7.16 -9.94
C ARG A 45 -9.26 -5.98 -9.12
N ALA A 46 -10.19 -5.23 -8.52
CA ALA A 46 -9.85 -4.15 -7.58
C ALA A 46 -8.90 -4.70 -6.51
N PRO A 47 -7.71 -4.11 -6.32
CA PRO A 47 -6.77 -4.61 -5.35
C PRO A 47 -7.37 -4.45 -3.95
N GLY A 48 -7.31 -5.51 -3.15
CA GLY A 48 -7.55 -5.40 -1.71
C GLY A 48 -6.53 -4.45 -1.05
N PRO A 49 -6.56 -4.31 0.28
CA PRO A 49 -5.58 -3.46 0.98
C PRO A 49 -4.15 -3.83 0.58
N ALA A 50 -3.26 -2.85 0.59
CA ALA A 50 -1.84 -3.09 0.38
C ALA A 50 -1.33 -4.04 1.48
N ILE A 51 -0.57 -5.06 1.07
CA ILE A 51 0.05 -6.04 1.97
C ILE A 51 1.53 -6.02 1.69
N TRP A 52 2.33 -5.83 2.74
CA TRP A 52 3.78 -5.92 2.69
C TRP A 52 4.24 -7.16 3.44
N LEU A 53 5.24 -7.86 2.90
CA LEU A 53 5.88 -8.98 3.56
C LEU A 53 7.23 -8.52 4.11
N VAL A 54 7.44 -8.73 5.40
CA VAL A 54 8.72 -8.51 6.07
C VAL A 54 9.26 -9.86 6.51
N GLU A 55 10.47 -10.19 6.08
CA GLU A 55 11.13 -11.44 6.45
C GLU A 55 12.41 -11.16 7.24
N LYS A 56 12.61 -11.88 8.35
CA LYS A 56 13.83 -11.79 9.15
C LYS A 56 14.12 -13.12 9.82
N GLY A 57 15.28 -13.72 9.52
CA GLY A 57 15.74 -14.94 10.20
C GLY A 57 14.75 -16.11 10.12
N GLY A 58 14.04 -16.24 8.99
CA GLY A 58 13.00 -17.26 8.79
C GLY A 58 11.61 -16.88 9.31
N ALA A 59 11.48 -15.81 10.11
CA ALA A 59 10.18 -15.29 10.51
C ALA A 59 9.56 -14.43 9.39
N LYS A 60 8.25 -14.55 9.20
CA LYS A 60 7.46 -13.80 8.23
C LYS A 60 6.41 -12.95 8.94
N LEU A 61 6.35 -11.68 8.60
CA LEU A 61 5.33 -10.74 9.08
C LEU A 61 4.62 -10.13 7.88
N TYR A 62 3.32 -10.40 7.77
CA TYR A 62 2.44 -9.75 6.81
C TYR A 62 1.86 -8.48 7.44
N VAL A 63 2.22 -7.32 6.89
CA VAL A 63 1.71 -6.01 7.32
C VAL A 63 0.59 -5.58 6.39
N VAL A 64 -0.60 -5.40 6.94
CA VAL A 64 -1.76 -4.91 6.21
C VAL A 64 -1.88 -3.40 6.39
N GLY A 65 -1.85 -2.66 5.30
CA GLY A 65 -2.05 -1.22 5.31
C GLY A 65 -3.48 -0.85 5.63
N ALA A 66 -3.68 -0.11 6.71
CA ALA A 66 -4.95 0.47 7.10
C ALA A 66 -4.79 2.00 7.17
N ALA A 67 -5.57 2.74 6.39
CA ALA A 67 -5.72 4.18 6.54
C ALA A 67 -7.01 4.45 7.32
N ALA A 68 -6.89 4.89 8.57
CA ALA A 68 -8.03 5.29 9.37
C ALA A 68 -8.58 6.65 8.88
N PRO A 69 -9.91 6.88 8.96
CA PRO A 69 -10.95 5.96 9.43
C PRO A 69 -11.37 4.96 8.35
N LEU A 70 -11.38 3.67 8.69
CA LEU A 70 -11.92 2.64 7.81
C LEU A 70 -13.45 2.57 7.97
N PRO A 71 -14.22 2.34 6.88
CA PRO A 71 -15.65 2.08 6.99
C PRO A 71 -15.92 0.87 7.89
N HIS A 72 -16.91 0.96 8.78
CA HIS A 72 -17.22 -0.06 9.79
C HIS A 72 -17.54 -1.46 9.24
N GLN A 73 -17.82 -1.59 7.93
CA GLN A 73 -18.21 -2.86 7.29
C GLN A 73 -17.57 -3.00 5.90
N MET A 74 -16.35 -2.52 5.71
CA MET A 74 -15.69 -2.69 4.42
C MET A 74 -15.39 -4.18 4.17
N ALA A 75 -16.12 -4.79 3.24
CA ALA A 75 -15.90 -6.18 2.83
C ALA A 75 -14.70 -6.27 1.89
N TRP A 76 -13.52 -6.57 2.44
CA TRP A 76 -12.33 -6.84 1.62
C TRP A 76 -12.38 -8.25 1.06
N LYS A 77 -12.58 -8.38 -0.26
CA LYS A 77 -12.42 -9.66 -0.96
C LYS A 77 -10.98 -9.78 -1.47
N SER A 78 -10.04 -10.08 -0.57
CA SER A 78 -8.61 -10.21 -0.90
C SER A 78 -8.10 -11.64 -0.72
N PRO A 79 -8.04 -12.45 -1.80
CA PRO A 79 -7.48 -13.81 -1.72
C PRO A 79 -6.02 -13.86 -1.26
N ARG A 80 -5.29 -12.73 -1.31
CA ARG A 80 -3.93 -12.61 -0.80
C ARG A 80 -3.91 -12.50 0.72
N LEU A 81 -4.87 -11.77 1.29
CA LEU A 81 -5.03 -11.65 2.73
C LEU A 81 -5.46 -12.99 3.32
N GLU A 82 -6.46 -13.65 2.72
CA GLU A 82 -6.94 -14.95 3.20
C GLU A 82 -5.80 -15.98 3.24
N ARG A 83 -5.01 -16.09 2.17
CA ARG A 83 -3.83 -16.99 2.16
C ARG A 83 -2.77 -16.63 3.20
N ALA A 84 -2.59 -15.35 3.51
CA ALA A 84 -1.66 -14.93 4.55
C ALA A 84 -2.20 -15.30 5.94
N LEU A 85 -3.51 -15.16 6.16
CA LEU A 85 -4.18 -15.56 7.40
C LEU A 85 -4.18 -17.08 7.59
N ASP A 86 -4.39 -17.85 6.52
CA ASP A 86 -4.35 -19.33 6.56
C ASP A 86 -2.99 -19.87 7.01
N GLN A 87 -1.92 -19.12 6.75
CA GLN A 87 -0.54 -19.46 7.12
C GLN A 87 -0.05 -18.78 8.40
N ALA A 88 -0.83 -17.87 8.97
CA ALA A 88 -0.40 -17.06 10.10
C ALA A 88 -0.61 -17.80 11.43
N ASP A 89 0.46 -17.92 12.22
CA ASP A 89 0.37 -18.46 13.58
C ASP A 89 -0.30 -17.47 14.56
N LEU A 90 -0.24 -16.17 14.26
CA LEU A 90 -0.74 -15.10 15.13
C LEU A 90 -1.28 -13.92 14.34
N LEU A 91 -2.45 -13.41 14.74
CA LEU A 91 -3.05 -12.18 14.24
C LEU A 91 -2.86 -11.02 15.23
N LEU A 92 -2.10 -10.00 14.83
CA LEU A 92 -1.93 -8.77 15.59
C LEU A 92 -2.97 -7.74 15.15
N VAL A 93 -3.80 -7.30 16.09
CA VAL A 93 -4.81 -6.26 15.85
C VAL A 93 -4.36 -4.91 16.42
N PRO A 94 -4.78 -3.77 15.83
CA PRO A 94 -4.45 -2.45 16.37
C PRO A 94 -4.91 -2.32 17.83
N PRO A 95 -4.16 -1.58 18.67
CA PRO A 95 -4.58 -1.33 20.04
C PRO A 95 -5.89 -0.54 20.05
N LYS A 96 -6.85 -0.95 20.88
CA LYS A 96 -8.10 -0.23 21.11
C LYS A 96 -8.01 0.52 22.43
N ALA A 97 -8.19 1.84 22.39
CA ALA A 97 -8.39 2.62 23.61
C ALA A 97 -9.76 2.29 24.20
N SER A 98 -9.80 1.98 25.49
CA SER A 98 -11.04 1.83 26.25
C SER A 98 -10.96 2.74 27.47
N VAL A 99 -11.99 3.56 27.66
CA VAL A 99 -12.09 4.46 28.82
C VAL A 99 -13.21 3.93 29.70
N GLY A 100 -12.86 3.52 30.93
CA GLY A 100 -13.82 3.01 31.89
C GLY A 100 -14.54 4.12 32.67
N PRO A 101 -15.73 3.87 33.23
CA PRO A 101 -16.48 4.86 34.00
C PRO A 101 -15.71 5.41 35.21
N ALA A 102 -14.88 4.58 35.85
CA ALA A 102 -14.00 5.03 36.94
C ALA A 102 -12.90 6.00 36.47
N GLN A 103 -12.35 5.79 35.27
CA GLN A 103 -11.36 6.70 34.68
C GLN A 103 -12.00 8.04 34.29
N ILE A 104 -13.24 8.01 33.78
CA ILE A 104 -14.03 9.21 33.49
C ILE A 104 -14.31 9.98 34.78
N ALA A 105 -14.81 9.29 35.82
CA ALA A 105 -15.08 9.91 37.11
C ALA A 105 -13.80 10.51 37.72
N GLY A 106 -12.68 9.80 37.63
CA GLY A 106 -11.38 10.30 38.08
C GLY A 106 -10.92 11.56 37.32
N PHE A 107 -11.07 11.59 35.99
CA PHE A 107 -10.73 12.75 35.17
C PHE A 107 -11.58 13.98 35.52
N VAL A 108 -12.89 13.79 35.74
CA VAL A 108 -13.81 14.86 36.14
C VAL A 108 -13.50 15.37 37.55
N LEU A 109 -13.30 14.46 38.51
CA LEU A 109 -13.04 14.81 39.92
C LEU A 109 -11.66 15.46 40.13
N LYS A 110 -10.65 15.09 39.33
CA LYS A 110 -9.33 15.74 39.34
C LYS A 110 -9.28 17.05 38.57
N GLY A 111 -10.41 17.55 38.07
CA GLY A 111 -10.48 18.85 37.39
C GLY A 111 -9.86 18.81 36.00
N GLY A 112 -10.37 17.93 35.12
CA GLY A 112 -10.02 17.92 33.71
C GLY A 112 -10.56 19.14 32.93
N ALA A 113 -10.05 20.32 33.27
CA ALA A 113 -9.99 21.58 32.53
C ALA A 113 -8.97 22.50 33.22
#